data_AF-A0A9Q5ZDB8-F1
#
_entry.id   AF-A0A9Q5ZDB8-F1
#
_cell.length_a   1.000
_cell.length_b   1.000
_cell.length_c   1.000
_cell.angle_alpha   90.00
_cell.angle_beta   90.00
_cell.angle_gamma   90.00
#
_symmetry.space_group_name_H-M   'P 1'
#
loop_
_entity.id
_entity.type
_entity.pdbx_description
1 polymer ?
#
loop_
_entity_poly.entity_id
_entity_poly.type
_entity_poly.pdbx_seq_one_letter_code
_entity_poly.pdbx_strand_id
1 'polypeptide(L)'
;MKTAEKLAAGWLLTLGFMFLTLSASAALEKFATRKVFLPVKDAYDFSAPNATYQDNNTVAGGLIFGVPTFTLGAWLALGLYRQSRQEKKALNQQRSERLQSLFYQMLQENQGRVTVLGFAMQSQLPPADARLYLDQKAKEFNANFKVNEEGAVSYHFDV
;
A
#
# COMPACT_ATOMS: atom_id res chain seq x y z
N MET A 1 -7.49 14.40 14.69
CA MET A 1 -7.17 13.12 15.36
C MET A 1 -6.43 12.12 14.45
N LYS A 2 -6.71 12.00 13.14
CA LYS A 2 -6.10 11.02 12.20
C LYS A 2 -4.58 11.09 11.99
N THR A 3 -3.91 12.17 12.40
CA THR A 3 -2.45 12.34 12.23
C THR A 3 -1.66 11.67 13.34
N ALA A 4 -2.18 11.65 14.57
CA ALA A 4 -1.52 11.02 15.71
C ALA A 4 -1.44 9.50 15.56
N GLU A 5 -2.49 8.87 15.05
CA GLU A 5 -2.54 7.42 14.80
C GLU A 5 -1.50 6.96 13.76
N LYS A 6 -1.29 7.78 12.72
CA LYS A 6 -0.29 7.50 11.68
C LYS A 6 1.14 7.61 12.20
N LEU A 7 1.39 8.59 13.07
CA LEU A 7 2.70 8.79 13.70
C LEU A 7 3.00 7.66 14.70
N ALA A 8 2.03 7.29 15.52
CA ALA A 8 2.17 6.19 16.47
C ALA A 8 2.44 4.85 15.78
N ALA A 9 1.75 4.56 14.67
CA ALA A 9 2.00 3.34 13.88
C ALA A 9 3.42 3.30 13.30
N GLY A 10 3.91 4.42 12.77
CA GLY A 10 5.29 4.52 12.27
C GLY A 10 6.32 4.29 13.37
N TRP A 11 6.13 4.92 14.53
CA TRP A 11 7.03 4.77 15.68
C TRP A 11 7.02 3.34 16.26
N LEU A 12 5.84 2.74 16.48
CA LEU A 12 5.72 1.37 16.98
C LEU A 12 6.36 0.35 16.03
N LEU A 13 6.27 0.56 14.71
CA LEU A 13 6.85 -0.34 13.73
C LEU A 13 8.39 -0.23 13.73
N THR A 14 8.94 0.98 13.84
CA THR A 14 10.39 1.18 14.00
C THR A 14 10.92 0.60 15.32
N LEU A 15 10.20 0.78 16.42
CA LEU A 15 10.58 0.23 17.73
C LEU A 15 10.46 -1.31 17.76
N GLY A 16 9.38 -1.87 17.22
CA GLY A 16 9.21 -3.32 17.10
C GLY A 16 10.27 -3.98 16.22
N PHE A 17 10.67 -3.33 15.13
CA PHE A 17 11.77 -3.81 14.27
C PHE A 17 13.12 -3.75 14.99
N MET A 18 13.38 -2.69 15.78
CA MET A 18 14.61 -2.58 16.57
C MET A 18 14.70 -3.70 17.62
N PHE A 19 13.60 -4.04 18.30
CA PHE A 19 13.57 -5.17 19.24
C PHE A 19 13.68 -6.53 18.55
N LEU A 20 13.10 -6.69 17.35
CA LEU A 20 13.21 -7.92 16.57
C LEU A 20 14.63 -8.16 16.03
N THR A 21 15.33 -7.11 15.59
CA THR A 21 16.72 -7.24 15.11
C THR A 21 17.67 -7.64 16.23
N LEU A 22 17.50 -7.10 17.44
CA LEU A 22 18.27 -7.49 18.63
C LEU A 22 17.97 -8.93 19.11
N SER A 23 16.72 -9.39 18.94
CA SER A 23 16.31 -10.76 19.29
C SER A 23 16.76 -11.78 18.24
N ALA A 24 16.69 -11.41 16.95
CA ALA A 24 17.12 -12.26 15.85
C ALA A 24 18.64 -12.51 15.88
N SER A 25 19.46 -11.51 16.24
CA SER A 25 20.92 -11.70 16.38
C SER A 25 21.27 -12.70 17.49
N ALA A 26 20.58 -12.64 18.64
CA ALA A 26 20.77 -13.59 19.73
C ALA A 26 20.27 -15.01 19.37
N ALA A 27 19.18 -15.11 18.60
CA ALA A 27 18.67 -16.39 18.11
C ALA A 27 19.59 -17.01 17.04
N LEU A 28 20.17 -16.19 16.16
CA LEU A 28 21.16 -16.61 15.17
C LEU A 28 22.44 -17.11 15.82
N GLU A 29 22.94 -16.45 16.87
CA GLU A 29 24.07 -16.95 17.66
C GLU A 29 23.75 -18.29 18.34
N LYS A 30 22.56 -18.42 18.96
CA LYS A 30 22.11 -19.69 19.56
C LYS A 30 21.90 -20.81 18.53
N PHE A 31 21.55 -20.51 17.29
CA PHE A 31 21.46 -21.50 16.22
C PHE A 31 22.82 -21.86 15.63
N ALA A 32 23.72 -20.88 15.46
CA ALA A 32 25.07 -21.07 14.95
C ALA A 32 25.94 -21.91 15.92
N THR A 33 25.74 -21.77 17.23
CA THR A 33 26.40 -22.60 18.24
C THR A 33 25.76 -23.98 18.44
N ARG A 34 24.61 -24.27 17.81
CA ARG A 34 23.84 -25.49 18.13
C ARG A 34 24.29 -26.77 17.41
N LYS A 35 25.34 -26.82 16.59
CA LYS A 35 25.89 -28.12 16.14
C LYS A 35 27.36 -28.03 15.72
N VAL A 36 28.28 -28.47 16.60
CA VAL A 36 29.26 -29.54 16.28
C VAL A 36 29.59 -30.27 17.59
N PHE A 37 28.86 -31.35 17.90
CA PHE A 37 29.28 -32.33 18.91
C PHE A 37 30.00 -33.45 18.15
N LEU A 38 31.33 -33.40 18.09
CA LEU A 38 32.16 -34.53 17.65
C LEU A 38 32.50 -35.33 18.90
N PRO A 39 32.10 -36.60 19.03
CA PRO A 39 32.49 -37.41 20.18
C PRO A 39 33.96 -37.80 20.01
N VAL A 40 34.88 -36.96 20.52
CA VAL A 40 36.27 -37.37 20.74
C VAL A 40 36.31 -38.08 22.08
N LYS A 41 36.42 -39.41 22.02
CA LYS A 41 36.91 -40.26 23.12
C LYS A 41 38.36 -39.82 23.37
N ASP A 42 38.61 -39.13 24.48
CA ASP A 42 39.62 -39.48 25.49
C ASP A 42 39.75 -38.37 26.53
N ALA A 43 39.96 -38.81 27.77
CA ALA A 43 39.74 -38.12 29.02
C ALA A 43 40.74 -36.99 29.33
N TYR A 44 40.26 -35.89 29.94
CA TYR A 44 40.86 -35.21 31.10
C TYR A 44 39.79 -34.31 31.75
N ASP A 45 39.40 -34.63 32.99
CA ASP A 45 38.44 -33.84 33.78
C ASP A 45 39.14 -32.58 34.33
N PHE A 46 38.78 -31.40 33.79
CA PHE A 46 39.12 -30.12 34.39
C PHE A 46 37.86 -29.52 35.01
N SER A 47 37.75 -29.62 36.35
CA SER A 47 36.73 -28.90 37.10
C SER A 47 37.10 -27.42 37.18
N ALA A 48 36.49 -26.59 36.32
CA ALA A 48 36.50 -25.14 36.48
C ALA A 48 35.51 -24.75 37.59
N PRO A 49 35.96 -24.13 38.70
CA PRO A 49 35.04 -23.66 39.71
C PRO A 49 34.32 -22.43 39.18
N ASN A 50 32.99 -22.52 39.16
CA ASN A 50 32.06 -21.38 39.16
C ASN A 50 31.81 -20.71 37.79
N ALA A 51 31.49 -21.49 36.76
CA ALA A 51 30.69 -20.95 35.65
C ALA A 51 29.21 -20.93 36.07
N THR A 52 28.77 -19.84 36.69
CA THR A 52 27.34 -19.59 36.91
C THR A 52 26.68 -19.39 35.54
N TYR A 53 26.11 -20.46 34.99
CA TYR A 53 25.24 -20.41 33.82
C TYR A 53 23.94 -19.69 34.20
N GLN A 54 23.92 -18.37 34.09
CA GLN A 54 22.69 -17.58 34.06
C GLN A 54 22.17 -17.50 32.61
N ASP A 55 21.82 -18.67 32.07
CA ASP A 55 21.14 -18.84 30.78
C ASP A 55 19.63 -19.00 31.04
N ASN A 56 18.85 -17.92 30.83
CA ASN A 56 17.40 -18.00 30.51
C ASN A 56 16.69 -16.64 30.39
N ASN A 57 17.19 -15.54 30.94
CA ASN A 57 16.38 -14.32 31.04
C ASN A 57 16.39 -13.40 29.80
N THR A 58 17.43 -13.44 28.97
CA THR A 58 17.57 -12.48 27.84
C THR A 58 16.68 -12.84 26.65
N VAL A 59 16.46 -14.13 26.39
CA VAL A 59 15.55 -14.61 25.32
C VAL A 59 14.09 -14.49 25.74
N ALA A 60 13.80 -14.71 27.02
CA ALA A 60 12.46 -14.56 27.58
C ALA A 60 11.99 -13.09 27.56
N GLY A 61 12.87 -12.14 27.89
CA GLY A 61 12.54 -10.71 27.89
C GLY A 61 12.17 -10.15 26.51
N GLY A 62 12.85 -10.60 25.45
CA GLY A 62 12.57 -10.16 24.08
C GLY A 62 11.25 -10.68 23.52
N LEU A 63 10.85 -11.90 23.87
CA LEU A 63 9.60 -12.51 23.42
C LEU A 63 8.36 -11.93 24.11
N ILE A 64 8.45 -11.61 25.41
CA ILE A 64 7.31 -11.10 26.20
C ILE A 64 6.90 -9.69 25.76
N PHE A 65 7.86 -8.83 25.40
CA PHE A 65 7.53 -7.46 24.95
C PHE A 65 7.46 -7.32 23.42
N GLY A 66 8.22 -8.12 22.66
CA GLY A 66 8.29 -8.00 21.20
C GLY A 66 7.07 -8.56 20.46
N VAL A 67 6.55 -9.71 20.90
CA VAL A 67 5.41 -10.35 20.20
C VAL A 67 4.11 -9.53 20.34
N PRO A 68 3.72 -9.01 21.52
CA PRO A 68 2.51 -8.21 21.65
C PRO A 68 2.59 -6.86 20.93
N THR A 69 3.76 -6.21 20.94
CA THR A 69 3.94 -4.92 20.28
C THR A 69 3.96 -5.07 18.75
N PHE A 70 4.57 -6.14 18.23
CA PHE A 70 4.55 -6.44 16.80
C PHE A 70 3.16 -6.79 16.28
N THR A 71 2.39 -7.63 17.00
CA THR A 71 1.02 -7.98 16.56
C THR A 71 0.09 -6.77 16.59
N LEU A 72 0.18 -5.91 17.60
CA LEU A 72 -0.58 -4.66 17.66
C LEU A 72 -0.14 -3.67 16.56
N GLY A 73 1.17 -3.52 16.34
CA GLY A 73 1.70 -2.68 15.27
C GLY A 73 1.29 -3.16 13.88
N ALA A 74 1.36 -4.47 13.63
CA ALA A 74 0.92 -5.09 12.39
C ALA A 74 -0.60 -4.92 12.17
N TRP A 75 -1.40 -5.08 13.24
CA TRP A 75 -2.85 -4.93 13.12
C TRP A 75 -3.27 -3.48 12.83
N LEU A 76 -2.68 -2.51 13.53
CA LEU A 76 -2.89 -1.09 13.27
C LEU A 76 -2.45 -0.70 11.86
N ALA A 77 -1.29 -1.18 11.39
CA ALA A 77 -0.81 -0.89 10.05
C ALA A 77 -1.76 -1.41 8.96
N LEU A 78 -2.29 -2.63 9.12
CA LEU A 78 -3.28 -3.20 8.21
C LEU A 78 -4.61 -2.44 8.25
N GLY A 79 -5.07 -2.02 9.44
CA GLY A 79 -6.27 -1.21 9.61
C GLY A 79 -6.16 0.14 8.89
N LEU A 80 -5.06 0.87 9.09
CA LEU A 80 -4.78 2.14 8.42
C LEU A 80 -4.65 1.98 6.90
N TYR A 81 -4.04 0.88 6.44
CA TYR A 81 -3.94 0.59 5.01
C TYR A 81 -5.31 0.35 4.36
N ARG A 82 -6.20 -0.40 5.02
CA ARG A 82 -7.57 -0.62 4.55
C ARG A 82 -8.37 0.67 4.52
N GLN A 83 -8.28 1.51 5.55
CA GLN A 83 -8.96 2.79 5.59
C GLN A 83 -8.47 3.75 4.51
N SER A 84 -7.15 3.81 4.27
CA SER A 84 -6.59 4.64 3.20
C SER A 84 -7.08 4.21 1.81
N ARG A 85 -7.23 2.89 1.58
CA ARG A 85 -7.83 2.37 0.34
C ARG A 85 -9.29 2.78 0.20
N GLN A 86 -10.07 2.75 1.28
CA GLN A 86 -11.48 3.17 1.25
C GLN A 86 -11.64 4.66 0.98
N GLU A 87 -10.86 5.52 1.63
CA GLU A 87 -10.90 6.97 1.39
C GLU A 87 -10.50 7.31 -0.06
N LYS A 88 -9.46 6.65 -0.59
CA LYS A 88 -9.08 6.81 -2.01
C LYS A 88 -10.16 6.32 -2.97
N LYS A 89 -10.83 5.21 -2.66
CA LYS A 89 -11.94 4.69 -3.47
C LYS A 89 -13.11 5.66 -3.48
N ALA A 90 -13.51 6.21 -2.33
CA ALA A 90 -14.60 7.17 -2.24
C ALA A 90 -14.30 8.45 -3.04
N LEU A 91 -13.09 9.00 -2.93
CA LEU A 91 -12.68 10.18 -3.70
C LEU A 91 -12.65 9.91 -5.21
N ASN A 92 -12.12 8.76 -5.63
CA ASN A 92 -12.09 8.38 -7.04
C ASN A 92 -13.50 8.15 -7.58
N GLN A 93 -14.38 7.54 -6.79
CA GLN A 93 -15.76 7.31 -7.15
C GLN A 93 -16.52 8.63 -7.36
N GLN A 94 -16.39 9.58 -6.43
CA GLN A 94 -17.00 10.91 -6.56
C GLN A 94 -16.52 11.65 -7.81
N ARG A 95 -15.22 11.56 -8.13
CA ARG A 95 -14.70 12.14 -9.37
C ARG A 95 -15.29 11.45 -10.60
N SER A 96 -15.33 10.12 -10.60
CA SER A 96 -15.88 9.35 -11.72
C SER A 96 -17.35 9.66 -11.96
N GLU A 97 -18.16 9.72 -10.90
CA GLU A 97 -19.59 10.06 -10.97
C GLU A 97 -19.80 11.46 -11.54
N ARG A 98 -18.99 12.43 -11.10
CA ARG A 98 -19.02 13.79 -11.65
C ARG A 98 -18.65 13.84 -13.14
N LEU A 99 -17.63 13.12 -13.56
CA LEU A 99 -17.24 13.06 -14.97
C LEU A 99 -18.32 12.40 -15.82
N GLN A 100 -18.95 11.36 -15.30
CA GLN A 100 -20.04 10.66 -15.96
C GLN A 100 -21.29 11.54 -16.06
N SER A 101 -21.66 12.27 -15.02
CA SER A 101 -22.80 13.20 -15.07
C SER A 101 -22.55 14.32 -16.08
N LEU A 102 -21.35 14.90 -16.11
CA LEU A 102 -20.97 15.92 -17.09
C LEU A 102 -21.00 15.38 -18.51
N PHE A 103 -20.53 14.16 -18.73
CA PHE A 103 -20.59 13.49 -20.03
C PHE A 103 -22.03 13.36 -20.53
N TYR A 104 -22.95 12.83 -19.72
CA TYR A 104 -24.34 12.67 -20.12
C TYR A 104 -25.05 14.00 -20.35
N GLN A 105 -24.77 15.01 -19.51
CA GLN A 105 -25.29 16.35 -19.72
C GLN A 105 -24.85 16.90 -21.08
N MET A 106 -23.56 16.82 -21.40
CA MET A 106 -23.05 17.26 -22.71
C MET A 106 -23.65 16.46 -23.87
N LEU A 107 -23.92 15.17 -23.67
CA LEU A 107 -24.55 14.31 -24.66
C LEU A 107 -25.97 14.79 -24.99
N GLN A 108 -26.74 15.15 -23.96
CA GLN A 108 -28.10 15.65 -24.12
C GLN A 108 -28.15 17.07 -24.71
N GLU A 109 -27.25 17.96 -24.27
CA GLU A 109 -27.20 19.35 -24.74
C GLU A 109 -26.73 19.47 -26.20
N ASN A 110 -25.80 18.61 -26.62
CA ASN A 110 -25.14 18.70 -27.92
C ASN A 110 -25.59 17.61 -28.91
N GLN A 111 -26.74 16.96 -28.66
CA GLN A 111 -27.30 15.92 -29.53
C GLN A 111 -26.29 14.82 -29.87
N GLY A 112 -25.60 14.30 -28.86
CA GLY A 112 -24.60 13.25 -29.03
C GLY A 112 -23.21 13.72 -29.44
N ARG A 113 -23.00 15.01 -29.74
CA ARG A 113 -21.68 15.53 -30.13
C ARG A 113 -20.86 16.01 -28.93
N VAL A 114 -19.64 15.49 -28.76
CA VAL A 114 -18.72 15.95 -27.71
C VAL A 114 -17.32 16.16 -28.29
N THR A 115 -16.70 17.31 -28.04
CA THR A 115 -15.32 17.60 -28.46
C THR A 115 -14.35 17.42 -27.30
N VAL A 116 -13.08 17.08 -27.61
CA VAL A 116 -12.02 16.96 -26.58
C VAL A 116 -11.87 18.26 -25.80
N LEU A 117 -11.87 19.40 -26.50
CA LEU A 117 -11.69 20.72 -25.89
C LEU A 117 -12.89 21.08 -24.98
N GLY A 118 -14.12 20.89 -25.46
CA GLY A 118 -15.32 21.17 -24.66
C GLY A 118 -15.38 20.31 -23.40
N PHE A 119 -15.07 19.01 -23.55
CA PHE A 119 -15.01 18.10 -22.41
C PHE A 119 -13.90 18.49 -21.43
N ALA A 120 -12.71 18.83 -21.90
CA ALA A 120 -11.58 19.25 -21.05
C ALA A 120 -11.91 20.52 -20.25
N MET A 121 -12.51 21.52 -20.91
CA MET A 121 -12.92 22.77 -20.24
C MET A 121 -13.97 22.52 -19.15
N GLN A 122 -14.98 21.71 -19.44
CA GLN A 122 -16.11 21.51 -18.52
C GLN A 122 -15.79 20.53 -17.39
N SER A 123 -14.95 19.53 -17.65
CA SER A 123 -14.46 18.57 -16.64
C SER A 123 -13.24 19.08 -15.86
N GLN A 124 -12.63 20.19 -16.29
CA GLN A 124 -11.36 20.71 -15.76
C GLN A 124 -10.23 19.68 -15.83
N LEU A 125 -10.28 18.78 -16.81
CA LEU A 125 -9.25 17.77 -17.05
C LEU A 125 -8.20 18.29 -18.02
N PRO A 126 -6.94 17.85 -17.88
CA PRO A 126 -5.94 18.03 -18.92
C PRO A 126 -6.44 17.50 -20.28
N PRO A 127 -6.11 18.15 -21.41
CA PRO A 127 -6.58 17.71 -22.73
C PRO A 127 -6.27 16.25 -23.07
N ALA A 128 -5.12 15.73 -22.59
CA ALA A 128 -4.72 14.34 -22.78
C ALA A 128 -5.65 13.36 -22.04
N ASP A 129 -5.99 13.66 -20.79
CA ASP A 129 -6.88 12.84 -19.96
C ASP A 129 -8.33 12.88 -20.48
N ALA A 130 -8.78 14.06 -20.92
CA ALA A 130 -10.08 14.25 -21.56
C ALA A 130 -10.22 13.40 -22.83
N ARG A 131 -9.19 13.41 -23.69
CA ARG A 131 -9.16 12.57 -24.89
C ARG A 131 -9.22 11.09 -24.55
N LEU A 132 -8.41 10.64 -23.59
CA LEU A 132 -8.38 9.24 -23.18
C LEU A 132 -9.73 8.78 -22.63
N TYR A 133 -10.40 9.63 -21.82
CA TYR A 133 -11.74 9.35 -21.31
C TYR A 133 -12.77 9.22 -22.45
N LEU A 134 -12.77 10.15 -23.41
CA LEU A 134 -13.68 10.11 -24.56
C LEU A 134 -13.38 8.92 -25.48
N ASP A 135 -12.11 8.58 -25.71
CA ASP A 135 -11.71 7.39 -26.47
C ASP A 135 -12.24 6.10 -25.82
N GLN A 136 -12.19 6.02 -24.49
CA GLN A 136 -12.76 4.89 -23.76
C GLN A 136 -14.29 4.85 -23.90
N LYS A 137 -14.97 5.98 -23.70
CA LYS A 137 -16.43 6.06 -23.87
C LYS A 137 -16.86 5.77 -25.29
N ALA A 138 -16.09 6.20 -26.28
CA ALA A 138 -16.35 5.90 -27.68
C ALA A 138 -16.29 4.40 -27.97
N LYS A 139 -15.34 3.67 -27.37
CA LYS A 139 -15.30 2.21 -27.45
C LYS A 139 -16.47 1.54 -26.72
N GLU A 140 -16.87 2.06 -25.56
CA GLU A 140 -17.99 1.52 -24.78
C GLU A 140 -19.34 1.69 -25.49
N PHE A 141 -19.54 2.84 -26.16
CA PHE A 141 -20.80 3.21 -26.80
C PHE A 141 -20.78 3.11 -28.34
N ASN A 142 -19.72 2.55 -28.93
CA ASN A 142 -19.51 2.49 -30.38
C ASN A 142 -19.67 3.85 -31.09
N ALA A 143 -19.12 4.90 -30.49
CA ALA A 143 -19.22 6.26 -31.02
C ALA A 143 -18.33 6.45 -32.25
N ASN A 144 -18.81 7.26 -33.20
CA ASN A 144 -18.05 7.65 -34.38
C ASN A 144 -17.18 8.88 -34.07
N PHE A 145 -15.96 8.93 -34.62
CA PHE A 145 -15.10 10.10 -34.53
C PHE A 145 -15.04 10.83 -35.87
N LYS A 146 -15.11 12.16 -35.83
CA LYS A 146 -14.86 13.04 -36.98
C LYS A 146 -13.73 13.97 -36.64
N VAL A 147 -12.71 13.97 -37.49
CA VAL A 147 -11.61 14.93 -37.45
C VAL A 147 -11.97 16.08 -38.38
N ASN A 148 -11.96 17.32 -37.89
CA ASN A 148 -12.19 18.48 -38.75
C ASN A 148 -10.91 18.85 -39.51
N GLU A 149 -11.02 19.79 -40.45
CA GLU A 149 -9.91 20.26 -41.30
C GLU A 149 -8.76 20.90 -40.50
N GLU A 150 -9.05 21.34 -39.27
CA GLU A 150 -8.09 21.92 -38.32
C GLU A 150 -7.41 20.85 -37.44
N GLY A 151 -7.73 19.58 -37.61
CA GLY A 151 -7.20 18.46 -36.84
C GLY A 151 -7.87 18.22 -35.48
N ALA A 152 -8.93 18.96 -35.17
CA ALA A 152 -9.72 18.77 -33.95
C ALA A 152 -10.63 17.54 -34.05
N VAL A 153 -10.60 16.70 -33.00
CA VAL A 153 -11.39 15.48 -32.92
C VAL A 153 -12.72 15.75 -32.21
N SER A 154 -13.82 15.37 -32.88
CA SER A 154 -15.18 15.39 -32.35
C SER A 154 -15.74 13.97 -32.31
N TYR A 155 -16.33 13.59 -31.19
CA TYR A 155 -17.00 12.30 -30.99
C TYR A 155 -18.50 12.50 -31.18
N HIS A 156 -19.13 11.59 -31.92
CA HIS A 156 -20.58 11.49 -32.06
C HIS A 156 -21.03 10.17 -31.46
N PHE A 157 -21.81 10.29 -30.39
CA PHE A 157 -22.51 9.19 -29.74
C PHE A 157 -23.94 9.17 -30.27
N ASP A 158 -24.45 7.99 -30.60
CA ASP A 158 -25.87 7.82 -30.93
C ASP A 158 -26.67 7.86 -29.61
N VAL A 159 -27.62 8.81 -29.50
CA VAL A 159 -28.44 9.07 -28.30
C VAL A 159 -29.91 8.97 -28.63
#